data_AF-A0A5K1HC67-F1
#
_entry.id   AF-A0A5K1HC67-F1
#
_cell.length_a   1.000
_cell.length_b   1.000
_cell.length_c   1.000
_cell.angle_alpha   90.00
_cell.angle_beta   90.00
_cell.angle_gamma   90.00
#
_symmetry.space_group_name_H-M   'P 1'
#
loop_
_entity.id
_entity.type
_entity.pdbx_description
1 polymer ?
#
loop_
_entity_poly.entity_id
_entity_poly.type
_entity_poly.pdbx_seq_one_letter_code
_entity_poly.pdbx_strand_id
1 'polypeptide(L)'
;TFKIVNPNDQTDLTTIQRGSTEDIDLAVAAAREAFERGPWARMDPTDRARCLFRLADLIENNATELATIEASITESLWRLPKQQTLRLPTVATGITPDGSTRLEATPSPWT
;
A
#
# COMPACT_ATOMS: atom_id res chain seq x y z
N THR A 1 -11.10 -12.76 15.46
CA THR A 1 -10.76 -11.33 15.32
C THR A 1 -9.28 -11.10 15.64
N PHE A 2 -8.72 -9.94 15.28
CA PHE A 2 -7.38 -9.49 15.71
C PHE A 2 -7.34 -7.96 15.83
N LYS A 3 -6.41 -7.46 16.65
CA LYS A 3 -6.25 -6.02 16.89
C LYS A 3 -5.43 -5.37 15.79
N ILE A 4 -5.85 -4.18 15.38
CA ILE A 4 -5.06 -3.24 14.58
C ILE A 4 -4.47 -2.24 15.56
N VAL A 5 -3.16 -2.12 15.54
CA VAL A 5 -2.39 -1.26 16.45
C VAL A 5 -1.76 -0.16 15.63
N ASN A 6 -1.81 1.07 16.14
CA ASN A 6 -1.11 2.20 15.57
C ASN A 6 0.39 2.01 15.77
N PRO A 7 1.19 1.92 14.70
CA PRO A 7 2.63 1.72 14.83
C PRO A 7 3.37 2.91 15.42
N ASN A 8 2.76 4.11 15.38
CA ASN A 8 3.37 5.33 15.88
C ASN A 8 3.52 5.35 17.40
N ASP A 9 2.49 4.91 18.12
CA ASP A 9 2.40 5.04 19.58
C ASP A 9 1.95 3.75 20.28
N GLN A 10 1.82 2.66 19.52
CA GLN A 10 1.39 1.35 19.97
C GLN A 10 -0.03 1.34 20.58
N THR A 11 -0.85 2.34 20.25
CA THR A 11 -2.26 2.37 20.70
C THR A 11 -3.13 1.41 19.90
N ASP A 12 -4.09 0.77 20.56
CA ASP A 12 -5.08 -0.08 19.90
C ASP A 12 -6.06 0.81 19.10
N LEU A 13 -6.07 0.71 17.76
CA LEU A 13 -6.99 1.45 16.91
C LEU A 13 -8.38 0.81 16.88
N THR A 14 -8.43 -0.49 16.56
CA THR A 14 -9.68 -1.24 16.47
C THR A 14 -9.41 -2.76 16.47
N THR A 15 -10.46 -3.56 16.46
CA THR A 15 -10.40 -5.02 16.33
C THR A 15 -11.22 -5.45 15.11
N ILE A 16 -10.59 -6.13 14.16
CA ILE A 16 -11.23 -6.59 12.93
C ILE A 16 -11.34 -8.12 12.87
N GLN A 17 -12.20 -8.62 11.97
CA GLN A 17 -12.34 -10.07 11.78
C GLN A 17 -11.08 -10.65 11.14
N ARG A 18 -10.75 -11.89 11.52
CA ARG A 18 -9.68 -12.66 10.89
C ARG A 18 -10.36 -13.61 9.91
N GLY A 19 -10.14 -13.41 8.61
CA GLY A 19 -10.74 -14.24 7.58
C GLY A 19 -10.31 -15.70 7.70
N SER A 20 -11.26 -16.60 7.45
CA SER A 20 -11.08 -18.05 7.35
C SER A 20 -11.05 -18.51 5.90
N THR A 21 -10.74 -19.79 5.66
CA THR A 21 -10.81 -20.38 4.32
C THR A 21 -12.25 -20.37 3.80
N GLU A 22 -13.21 -20.61 4.69
CA GLU A 22 -14.64 -20.61 4.37
C GLU A 22 -15.11 -19.21 3.92
N ASP A 23 -14.61 -18.14 4.55
CA ASP A 23 -14.92 -16.76 4.14
C ASP A 23 -14.41 -16.47 2.72
N ILE A 24 -13.24 -17.01 2.36
CA ILE A 24 -12.66 -16.87 1.02
C ILE A 24 -13.54 -17.59 0.00
N ASP A 25 -13.95 -18.83 0.28
CA ASP A 25 -14.81 -19.61 -0.61
C ASP A 25 -16.15 -18.91 -0.85
N LEU A 26 -16.75 -18.35 0.22
CA LEU A 26 -17.98 -17.56 0.14
C LEU A 26 -17.78 -16.29 -0.70
N ALA A 27 -16.69 -15.55 -0.50
CA ALA A 27 -16.39 -14.33 -1.26
C ALA A 27 -16.20 -14.63 -2.76
N VAL A 28 -15.50 -15.71 -3.09
CA VAL A 28 -15.30 -16.14 -4.49
C VAL A 28 -16.61 -16.57 -5.13
N ALA A 29 -17.45 -17.34 -4.42
CA ALA A 29 -18.76 -17.75 -4.92
C ALA A 29 -19.66 -16.54 -5.19
N ALA A 30 -19.69 -15.57 -4.27
CA ALA A 30 -20.47 -14.34 -4.44
C ALA A 30 -19.97 -13.49 -5.62
N ALA A 31 -18.65 -13.36 -5.80
CA ALA A 31 -18.08 -12.63 -6.93
C ALA A 31 -18.40 -13.29 -8.27
N ARG A 32 -18.32 -14.63 -8.34
CA ARG A 32 -18.73 -15.39 -9.54
C ARG A 32 -20.20 -15.20 -9.85
N GLU A 33 -21.07 -15.29 -8.84
CA GLU A 33 -22.50 -15.06 -9.04
C GLU A 33 -22.80 -13.64 -9.53
N ALA A 34 -22.16 -12.63 -8.95
CA ALA A 34 -22.31 -11.24 -9.39
C ALA A 34 -21.86 -11.03 -10.85
N PHE A 35 -20.82 -11.75 -11.29
CA PHE A 35 -20.33 -11.71 -12.66
C PHE A 35 -21.23 -12.49 -13.63
N GLU A 36 -21.58 -13.73 -13.30
CA GLU A 36 -22.31 -14.63 -14.20
C GLU A 36 -23.80 -14.32 -14.25
N ARG A 37 -24.41 -13.91 -13.13
CA ARG A 37 -25.88 -13.75 -12.98
C ARG A 37 -26.28 -12.34 -12.54
N GLY A 38 -25.35 -11.57 -11.98
CA GLY A 38 -25.62 -10.22 -11.51
C GLY A 38 -25.78 -9.18 -12.63
N PRO A 39 -26.26 -7.97 -12.26
CA PRO A 39 -26.46 -6.86 -13.19
C PRO A 39 -25.13 -6.24 -13.65
N TRP A 40 -24.07 -6.30 -12.83
CA TRP A 40 -22.81 -5.61 -13.09
C TRP A 40 -22.14 -6.00 -14.42
N ALA A 41 -22.11 -7.29 -14.76
CA ALA A 41 -21.49 -7.74 -16.01
C ALA A 41 -22.33 -7.41 -17.26
N ARG A 42 -23.66 -7.28 -17.11
CA ARG A 42 -24.62 -7.01 -18.19
C ARG A 42 -24.98 -5.53 -18.33
N MET A 43 -24.61 -4.71 -17.35
CA MET A 43 -24.91 -3.29 -17.30
C MET A 43 -24.25 -2.54 -18.46
N ASP A 44 -24.94 -1.54 -18.99
CA ASP A 44 -24.39 -0.67 -20.03
C ASP A 44 -23.06 -0.06 -19.56
N PRO A 45 -22.03 0.03 -20.42
CA PRO A 45 -20.75 0.63 -20.06
C PRO A 45 -20.89 2.03 -19.44
N THR A 46 -21.85 2.83 -19.90
CA THR A 46 -22.11 4.18 -19.41
C THR A 46 -22.66 4.15 -17.97
N ASP A 47 -23.55 3.21 -17.67
CA ASP A 47 -24.11 3.07 -16.33
C ASP A 47 -23.05 2.59 -15.33
N ARG A 48 -22.16 1.67 -15.75
CA ARG A 48 -21.00 1.30 -14.92
C ARG A 48 -20.07 2.47 -14.69
N ALA A 49 -19.82 3.28 -15.72
CA ALA A 49 -19.01 4.48 -15.59
C ALA A 49 -19.65 5.46 -14.57
N ARG A 50 -20.96 5.66 -14.61
CA ARG A 50 -21.68 6.48 -13.60
C ARG A 50 -21.48 5.96 -12.17
N CYS A 51 -21.56 4.64 -11.97
CA CYS A 51 -21.28 4.04 -10.66
C CYS A 51 -19.84 4.32 -10.20
N LEU A 52 -18.86 4.17 -11.10
CA LEU A 52 -17.45 4.42 -10.78
C LEU A 52 -17.15 5.91 -10.53
N PHE A 53 -17.75 6.82 -11.29
CA PHE A 53 -17.61 8.27 -11.05
C PHE A 53 -18.23 8.67 -9.72
N ARG A 54 -19.41 8.13 -9.38
CA ARG A 54 -19.99 8.35 -8.05
C ARG A 54 -19.09 7.83 -6.93
N LEU A 55 -18.43 6.69 -7.13
CA LEU A 55 -17.44 6.19 -6.17
C LEU A 55 -16.25 7.16 -6.04
N ALA A 56 -15.74 7.71 -7.15
CA ALA A 56 -14.69 8.71 -7.14
C ALA A 56 -15.12 9.98 -6.37
N ASP A 57 -16.32 10.51 -6.64
CA ASP A 57 -16.87 11.66 -5.91
C ASP A 57 -16.94 11.38 -4.40
N LEU A 58 -17.34 10.18 -4.01
CA LEU A 58 -17.39 9.79 -2.60
C LEU A 58 -15.99 9.68 -1.97
N ILE A 59 -15.01 9.17 -2.70
CA ILE A 59 -13.62 9.13 -2.23
C ILE A 59 -13.08 10.55 -2.04
N GLU A 60 -13.30 11.44 -3.00
CA GLU A 60 -12.86 12.84 -2.94
C GLU A 60 -13.49 13.58 -1.76
N ASN A 61 -14.80 13.42 -1.57
CA ASN A 61 -15.53 14.03 -0.45
C ASN A 61 -15.04 13.55 0.92
N ASN A 62 -14.49 12.34 1.02
CA ASN A 62 -13.99 11.74 2.26
C ASN A 62 -12.45 11.63 2.30
N ALA A 63 -11.75 12.35 1.42
CA ALA A 63 -10.31 12.17 1.21
C ALA A 63 -9.48 12.39 2.51
N THR A 64 -9.84 13.40 3.31
CA THR A 64 -9.15 13.70 4.58
C THR A 64 -9.31 12.57 5.60
N GLU A 65 -10.50 12.00 5.72
CA GLU A 65 -10.76 10.89 6.63
C GLU A 65 -10.02 9.63 6.18
N LEU A 66 -10.14 9.28 4.89
CA LEU A 66 -9.42 8.15 4.31
C LEU A 66 -7.91 8.28 4.49
N ALA A 67 -7.35 9.47 4.28
CA ALA A 67 -5.93 9.74 4.49
C ALA A 67 -5.51 9.61 5.97
N THR A 68 -6.38 10.02 6.91
CA THR A 68 -6.12 9.88 8.35
C THR A 68 -6.12 8.41 8.77
N ILE A 69 -7.08 7.62 8.28
CA ILE A 69 -7.16 6.19 8.53
C ILE A 69 -5.91 5.51 7.96
N GLU A 70 -5.57 5.75 6.70
CA GLU A 70 -4.39 5.17 6.05
C GLU A 70 -3.10 5.51 6.80
N ALA A 71 -2.90 6.77 7.17
CA ALA A 71 -1.72 7.20 7.92
C ALA A 71 -1.62 6.56 9.32
N SER A 72 -2.76 6.18 9.93
CA SER A 72 -2.80 5.54 11.24
C SER A 72 -2.46 4.04 11.21
N ILE A 73 -2.71 3.36 10.09
CA ILE A 73 -2.50 1.90 9.96
C ILE A 73 -1.22 1.54 9.20
N THR A 74 -0.70 2.43 8.35
CA THR A 74 0.46 2.16 7.51
C THR A 74 1.76 2.51 8.24
N GLU A 75 2.60 1.50 8.47
CA GLU A 75 4.02 1.73 8.77
C GLU A 75 4.74 2.19 7.49
N SER A 76 5.39 3.35 7.56
CA SER A 76 6.25 3.96 6.52
C SER A 76 5.56 5.01 5.63
N LEU A 77 5.63 6.28 6.05
CA LEU A 77 6.28 7.35 5.27
C LEU A 77 6.39 8.67 6.07
N TRP A 78 5.44 8.97 6.96
CA TRP A 78 5.40 10.27 7.64
C TRP A 78 6.39 10.40 8.81
N ARG A 79 6.94 9.28 9.29
CA ARG A 79 8.01 9.22 10.31
C ARG A 79 9.42 9.38 9.78
N LEU A 80 9.63 9.64 8.49
CA LEU A 80 10.96 10.03 8.04
C LEU A 80 11.21 11.47 8.53
N PRO A 81 12.20 11.69 9.43
CA PRO A 81 12.66 13.04 9.67
C PRO A 81 13.14 13.60 8.32
N LYS A 82 12.85 14.88 8.04
CA LYS A 82 13.32 15.64 6.85
C LYS A 82 14.84 15.56 6.58
N GLN A 83 15.61 14.83 7.38
CA GLN A 83 17.07 14.73 7.37
C GLN A 83 17.63 13.38 6.93
N GLN A 84 16.81 12.37 6.65
CA GLN A 84 17.31 11.26 5.85
C GLN A 84 17.18 11.66 4.38
N THR A 85 17.92 12.70 4.00
CA THR A 85 18.50 12.78 2.66
C THR A 85 18.99 11.38 2.39
N LEU A 86 18.38 10.70 1.42
CA LEU A 86 18.96 9.51 0.82
C LEU A 86 20.42 9.86 0.60
N ARG A 87 21.28 9.38 1.51
CA ARG A 87 22.70 9.27 1.23
C ARG A 87 22.71 8.17 0.20
N LEU A 88 22.43 8.55 -1.06
CA LEU A 88 23.01 7.86 -2.19
C LEU A 88 24.44 7.60 -1.75
N PRO A 89 24.90 6.34 -1.74
CA PRO A 89 26.28 6.06 -1.38
C PRO A 89 27.08 7.05 -2.17
N THR A 90 27.69 8.00 -1.46
CA THR A 90 28.70 8.84 -2.09
C THR A 90 29.74 7.80 -2.45
N VAL A 91 29.79 7.43 -3.72
CA VAL A 91 30.95 6.75 -4.28
C VAL A 91 32.08 7.64 -3.85
N ALA A 92 32.82 7.21 -2.82
CA ALA A 92 34.06 7.83 -2.47
C ALA A 92 34.94 7.52 -3.67
N THR A 93 34.95 8.42 -4.65
CA THR A 93 35.90 8.39 -5.74
C THR A 93 37.24 8.72 -5.11
N GLY A 94 37.86 7.73 -4.48
CA GLY A 94 39.28 7.74 -4.19
C GLY A 94 39.98 7.71 -5.52
N ILE A 95 40.30 8.89 -6.05
CA ILE A 95 41.20 9.01 -7.20
C ILE A 95 42.56 8.53 -6.70
N THR A 96 42.99 7.34 -7.12
CA THR A 96 44.39 6.96 -6.95
C THR A 96 45.27 7.89 -7.79
N PRO A 97 46.52 8.16 -7.39
CA PRO A 97 47.40 9.12 -8.09
C PRO A 97 47.67 8.79 -9.57
N ASP A 98 47.35 7.58 -10.02
CA ASP A 98 47.49 7.09 -11.40
C ASP A 98 46.22 7.25 -12.26
N GLY A 99 45.14 7.80 -11.69
CA GLY A 99 43.89 8.08 -12.41
C GLY A 99 43.01 6.86 -12.69
N SER A 100 43.32 5.68 -12.15
CA SER A 100 42.47 4.49 -12.33
C SER A 100 41.36 4.42 -11.27
N THR A 101 40.13 4.08 -11.67
CA THR A 101 39.02 3.87 -10.72
C THR A 101 38.82 2.37 -10.55
N ARG A 102 39.15 1.81 -9.37
CA ARG A 102 38.78 0.43 -9.03
C ARG A 102 37.48 0.43 -8.22
N LEU A 103 36.42 -0.12 -8.80
CA LEU A 103 35.17 -0.40 -8.11
C LEU A 103 35.35 -1.65 -7.26
N GLU A 104 35.63 -1.52 -5.97
CA GLU A 104 35.51 -2.65 -5.05
C GLU A 104 34.05 -2.75 -4.60
N ALA A 105 33.34 -3.72 -5.17
CA ALA A 105 32.03 -4.11 -4.70
C ALA A 105 32.20 -4.77 -3.33
N THR A 106 31.66 -4.15 -2.28
CA THR A 106 31.48 -4.86 -1.00
C THR A 106 30.47 -5.98 -1.21
N PRO A 107 30.73 -7.20 -0.68
CA PRO A 107 29.77 -8.28 -0.81
C PRO A 107 28.49 -7.91 -0.06
N SER A 108 27.35 -8.24 -0.67
CA SER A 108 26.04 -8.10 -0.06
C SER A 108 25.94 -9.04 1.16
N PRO A 109 25.29 -8.62 2.26
CA PRO A 109 24.99 -9.52 3.39
C PRO A 109 23.96 -10.61 3.04
N TRP A 110 23.46 -10.63 1.80
CA TRP A 110 22.53 -11.65 1.29
C TRP A 110 23.15 -12.52 0.19
N THR A 111 24.45 -12.74 0.28
CA THR A 111 25.21 -13.78 -0.46
C THR A 111 26.14 -14.50 0.49
#